data_AF-A0A946XFM9-F1
#
_entry.id   AF-A0A946XFM9-F1
#
_cell.length_a   1.000
_cell.length_b   1.000
_cell.length_c   1.000
_cell.angle_alpha   90.00
_cell.angle_beta   90.00
_cell.angle_gamma   90.00
#
_symmetry.space_group_name_H-M   'P 1'
#
loop_
_entity.id
_entity.type
_entity.pdbx_description
1 polymer ?
#
loop_
_entity_poly.entity_id
_entity_poly.type
_entity_poly.pdbx_seq_one_letter_code
_entity_poly.pdbx_strand_id
1 'polypeptide(L)'
;MKPSDRKLGMDRPITRRDMLQGMALVTAGSALPIWALASSPSENKAYRYPPLLDGLRGNHVGSFEMIHQVARYGRRDWGSAIEPDHGIYDLVVVGAGISGLTAAYYYRRKHPKARILILDNHDDFGGHAKRNEFEVDGHRLIGYGGTQTLQEPSGFSRQVKSLLKDLGVDIGAFGRAYDQNFYTDNNLGAGLHFGREQWGKTAMVRFDLGCFQDYIPVAESPLTVEQAVSAMPISARAKRQFVSLLNTTEDQIPELSGDDKWDYLSRISYRDFLIKHLAISENGVFDVLQDLASDSGVGIDSVSALGAISYGGLPGWEAAGLPDEEEAEPYIHHFPDGNASIARQLVRRMIPSVAPGTSMEDLLTAEFDYGQLDQQDSAVRVRLDSSVVLVKHDDNEGHRLVNITYIRDGQAFLVKAHGTVLACNNSVIPSICPELPAAQREALAFQVKIPILYTSVALRNWRAWKKMGIGAVMCPGSYHINATLDFPVSFGDYQYAANPDEPVIVHMERFPHKSNQGLTARQQYRAGRHELVNTSFETIERNVREQLAEMLGEGGFDPARDIAGITVNRWAHGYAYWYNPLYDPIYEDYNDERYPHMIARKPFGRITIANSDSAATAMTEAAIEQGYRAAKELG
;
A
#
# COMPACT_ATOMS: atom_id res chain seq x y z
N MET A 1 5.96 -28.43 18.65
CA MET A 1 6.26 -28.01 17.27
C MET A 1 6.29 -29.23 16.37
N LYS A 2 5.59 -29.20 15.23
CA LYS A 2 5.48 -30.33 14.30
C LYS A 2 6.74 -30.44 13.42
N PRO A 3 7.08 -31.61 12.85
CA PRO A 3 8.20 -31.73 11.92
C PRO A 3 8.09 -30.80 10.69
N SER A 4 6.88 -30.55 10.21
CA SER A 4 6.60 -29.58 9.14
C SER A 4 7.05 -28.16 9.50
N ASP A 5 6.83 -27.75 10.75
CA ASP A 5 7.18 -26.42 11.24
C ASP A 5 8.70 -26.22 11.25
N ARG A 6 9.46 -27.25 11.66
CA ARG A 6 10.94 -27.23 11.62
C ARG A 6 11.47 -27.15 10.20
N LYS A 7 10.86 -27.87 9.26
CA LYS A 7 11.25 -27.83 7.84
C LYS A 7 11.05 -26.44 7.23
N LEU A 8 9.99 -25.74 7.64
CA LEU A 8 9.72 -24.37 7.20
C LEU A 8 10.57 -23.33 7.95
N GLY A 9 11.21 -23.72 9.06
CA GLY A 9 11.96 -22.82 9.91
C GLY A 9 11.09 -21.91 10.78
N MET A 10 9.88 -22.35 11.15
CA MET A 10 8.98 -21.58 12.03
C MET A 10 9.52 -21.39 13.45
N ASP A 11 10.55 -22.15 13.85
CA ASP A 11 11.33 -21.99 15.07
C ASP A 11 12.54 -21.07 14.94
N ARG A 12 12.91 -20.68 13.72
CA ARG A 12 13.99 -19.72 13.52
C ARG A 12 13.53 -18.37 14.06
N PRO A 13 14.34 -17.70 14.89
CA PRO A 13 13.98 -16.39 15.38
C PRO A 13 13.94 -15.43 14.19
N ILE A 14 12.73 -15.03 13.82
CA ILE A 14 12.49 -13.69 13.28
C ILE A 14 12.36 -12.80 14.52
N THR A 15 12.76 -11.53 14.45
CA THR A 15 12.61 -10.57 15.56
C THR A 15 11.12 -10.31 15.82
N ARG A 16 10.42 -11.30 16.40
CA ARG A 16 8.97 -11.30 16.62
C ARG A 16 8.67 -10.38 17.80
N ARG A 17 8.26 -9.13 17.56
CA ARG A 17 7.60 -8.29 18.57
C ARG A 17 6.17 -8.75 18.89
N ASP A 18 5.83 -10.01 18.63
CA ASP A 18 4.50 -10.59 18.73
C ASP A 18 4.21 -11.28 20.06
N MET A 19 4.65 -10.72 21.19
CA MET A 19 4.28 -11.29 22.48
C MET A 19 2.80 -11.09 22.88
N LEU A 20 1.97 -10.47 22.03
CA LEU A 20 0.54 -10.26 22.29
C LEU A 20 -0.41 -10.65 21.15
N GLN A 21 0.07 -11.24 20.05
CA GLN A 21 -0.81 -11.55 18.90
C GLN A 21 -1.62 -12.86 19.04
N GLY A 22 -1.32 -13.70 20.03
CA GLY A 22 -1.86 -15.06 20.15
C GLY A 22 -3.15 -15.23 20.97
N MET A 23 -3.70 -14.19 21.60
CA MET A 23 -4.98 -14.31 22.32
C MET A 23 -6.14 -13.85 21.43
N ALA A 24 -6.63 -14.77 20.60
CA ALA A 24 -8.01 -14.73 20.15
C ALA A 24 -8.91 -14.73 21.39
N LEU A 25 -9.42 -13.57 21.81
CA LEU A 25 -10.53 -13.47 22.74
C LEU A 25 -11.82 -13.87 22.02
N VAL A 26 -11.92 -15.17 21.67
CA VAL A 26 -13.18 -15.85 21.47
C VAL A 26 -13.54 -16.48 22.80
N THR A 27 -14.26 -15.74 23.65
CA THR A 27 -15.23 -16.32 24.59
C THR A 27 -16.14 -15.23 25.15
N ALA A 28 -17.44 -15.37 24.83
CA ALA A 28 -18.61 -15.12 25.66
C ALA A 28 -18.58 -13.95 26.67
N GLY A 29 -19.47 -12.98 26.41
CA GLY A 29 -20.13 -12.09 27.36
C GLY A 29 -19.56 -11.98 28.77
N SER A 30 -18.64 -11.04 28.99
CA SER A 30 -18.34 -10.40 30.27
C SER A 30 -17.42 -9.20 30.00
N ALA A 31 -17.78 -8.03 30.52
CA ALA A 31 -17.03 -6.79 30.36
C ALA A 31 -15.65 -6.89 31.03
N LEU A 32 -14.62 -7.22 30.26
CA LEU A 32 -13.23 -6.90 30.61
C LEU A 32 -12.86 -5.60 29.90
N PRO A 33 -12.39 -4.55 30.62
CA PRO A 33 -11.95 -3.33 29.98
C PRO A 33 -10.68 -3.63 29.16
N ILE A 34 -10.81 -3.56 27.84
CA ILE A 34 -9.77 -3.71 26.82
C ILE A 34 -8.52 -2.83 27.10
N TRP A 35 -8.63 -1.85 28.00
CA TRP A 35 -7.52 -1.01 28.46
C TRP A 35 -6.36 -1.77 29.12
N ALA A 36 -6.60 -2.91 29.77
CA ALA A 36 -5.52 -3.66 30.43
C ALA A 36 -4.57 -4.39 29.46
N LEU A 37 -4.95 -4.55 28.19
CA LEU A 37 -4.09 -5.11 27.14
C LEU A 37 -3.28 -4.04 26.39
N ALA A 38 -3.68 -2.77 26.50
CA ALA A 38 -2.97 -1.63 25.91
C ALA A 38 -1.80 -1.13 26.79
N SER A 39 -1.70 -1.60 28.03
CA SER A 39 -0.68 -1.23 29.01
C SER A 39 0.32 -2.36 29.23
N SER A 40 1.12 -2.68 28.21
CA SER A 40 2.38 -3.37 28.46
C SER A 40 3.43 -2.35 28.91
N PRO A 41 4.17 -2.59 30.01
CA PRO A 41 5.23 -1.69 30.45
C PRO A 41 6.30 -1.61 29.35
N SER A 42 6.61 -0.39 28.95
CA SER A 42 7.63 -0.10 27.95
C SER A 42 9.02 -0.56 28.41
N GLU A 43 9.62 -1.51 27.69
CA GLU A 43 11.07 -1.60 27.60
C GLU A 43 11.62 -0.32 26.94
N ASN A 44 12.79 0.12 27.40
CA ASN A 44 13.48 1.38 27.10
C ASN A 44 12.99 2.12 25.83
N LYS A 45 12.08 3.09 25.98
CA LYS A 45 11.64 4.04 24.92
C LYS A 45 12.78 4.92 24.38
N ALA A 46 13.99 4.80 24.93
CA ALA A 46 15.08 5.75 24.74
C ALA A 46 15.69 5.75 23.33
N TYR A 47 15.55 4.68 22.53
CA TYR A 47 15.92 4.67 21.10
C TYR A 47 15.10 3.60 20.36
N ARG A 48 13.95 3.98 19.80
CA ARG A 48 13.14 3.10 18.92
C ARG A 48 13.32 3.60 17.49
N TYR A 49 13.86 2.75 16.62
CA TYR A 49 13.96 3.00 15.17
C TYR A 49 12.99 2.07 14.42
N PRO A 50 11.76 2.53 14.13
CA PRO A 50 10.69 1.72 13.53
C PRO A 50 11.00 1.02 12.20
N PRO A 51 11.88 1.55 11.31
CA PRO A 51 12.20 0.89 10.05
C PRO A 51 12.90 -0.48 10.20
N LEU A 52 13.66 -0.70 11.28
CA LEU A 52 14.33 -1.98 11.58
C LEU A 52 13.42 -3.00 12.29
N LEU A 53 12.12 -2.72 12.44
CA LEU A 53 11.19 -3.64 13.11
C LEU A 53 10.59 -4.64 12.13
N ASP A 54 10.84 -5.93 12.39
CA ASP A 54 10.21 -7.06 11.71
C ASP A 54 8.78 -7.33 12.20
N GLY A 55 8.11 -8.31 11.57
CA GLY A 55 6.78 -8.76 11.98
C GLY A 55 5.64 -7.95 11.35
N LEU A 56 4.49 -7.84 12.03
CA LEU A 56 3.38 -7.01 11.55
C LEU A 56 3.69 -5.51 11.68
N ARG A 57 3.68 -4.84 10.54
CA ARG A 57 3.76 -3.39 10.37
C ARG A 57 2.51 -2.89 9.61
N GLY A 58 2.46 -1.61 9.30
CA GLY A 58 1.22 -0.97 8.82
C GLY A 58 0.18 -0.93 9.95
N ASN A 59 -0.99 -1.53 9.76
CA ASN A 59 -1.98 -1.73 10.83
C ASN A 59 -1.53 -2.83 11.79
N HIS A 60 -1.02 -2.43 12.95
CA HIS A 60 -0.49 -3.30 14.00
C HIS A 60 -1.15 -2.99 15.34
N VAL A 61 -0.92 -3.83 16.35
CA VAL A 61 -1.47 -3.59 17.70
C VAL A 61 -0.99 -2.24 18.23
N GLY A 62 -1.91 -1.44 18.74
CA GLY A 62 -1.71 -0.05 19.17
C GLY A 62 -2.11 0.97 18.12
N SER A 63 -2.13 0.60 16.83
CA SER A 63 -2.38 1.54 15.74
C SER A 63 -3.87 1.70 15.40
N PHE A 64 -4.79 0.84 15.81
CA PHE A 64 -6.19 0.91 15.33
C PHE A 64 -7.25 0.82 16.44
N GLU A 65 -6.87 0.36 17.63
CA GLU A 65 -7.77 0.04 18.72
C GLU A 65 -8.53 1.28 19.20
N MET A 66 -7.84 2.41 19.36
CA MET A 66 -8.46 3.66 19.80
C MET A 66 -9.47 4.17 18.78
N ILE A 67 -9.15 4.09 17.49
CA ILE A 67 -10.09 4.47 16.44
C ILE A 67 -11.28 3.51 16.38
N HIS A 68 -11.09 2.21 16.60
CA HIS A 68 -12.20 1.26 16.74
C HIS A 68 -13.11 1.57 17.94
N GLN A 69 -12.57 2.01 19.08
CA GLN A 69 -13.38 2.47 20.20
C GLN A 69 -14.33 3.59 19.80
N VAL A 70 -13.87 4.55 18.99
CA VAL A 70 -14.70 5.68 18.54
C VAL A 70 -15.64 5.26 17.42
N ALA A 71 -15.12 4.66 16.35
CA ALA A 71 -15.85 4.41 15.11
C ALA A 71 -16.74 3.17 15.13
N ARG A 72 -16.36 2.11 15.86
CA ARG A 72 -17.10 0.84 15.93
C ARG A 72 -17.91 0.70 17.21
N TYR A 73 -17.33 1.10 18.34
CA TYR A 73 -17.96 0.90 19.65
C TYR A 73 -18.64 2.16 20.21
N GLY A 74 -18.58 3.29 19.50
CA GLY A 74 -19.30 4.50 19.86
C GLY A 74 -18.80 5.18 21.14
N ARG A 75 -17.60 4.86 21.62
CA ARG A 75 -17.01 5.51 22.79
C ARG A 75 -16.80 7.00 22.51
N ARG A 76 -17.21 7.84 23.46
CA ARG A 76 -17.08 9.30 23.41
C ARG A 76 -16.42 9.91 24.64
N ASP A 77 -16.38 9.17 25.75
CA ASP A 77 -15.78 9.62 27.00
C ASP A 77 -14.44 8.90 27.26
N TRP A 78 -13.43 9.71 27.59
CA TRP A 78 -12.06 9.31 27.86
C TRP A 78 -11.54 9.85 29.20
N GLY A 79 -12.44 10.38 30.04
CA GLY A 79 -12.08 11.08 31.27
C GLY A 79 -11.54 12.48 31.03
N SER A 80 -10.99 13.09 32.08
CA SER A 80 -10.36 14.41 31.98
C SER A 80 -9.13 14.36 31.08
N ALA A 81 -9.09 15.25 30.09
CA ALA A 81 -7.95 15.39 29.21
C ALA A 81 -6.86 16.24 29.87
N ILE A 82 -5.62 15.80 29.77
CA ILE A 82 -4.43 16.52 30.22
C ILE A 82 -4.05 17.54 29.12
N GLU A 83 -3.73 18.78 29.49
CA GLU A 83 -3.13 19.75 28.55
C GLU A 83 -1.59 19.59 28.60
N PRO A 84 -0.98 18.91 27.62
CA PRO A 84 0.43 18.51 27.73
C PRO A 84 1.40 19.62 27.36
N ASP A 85 0.93 20.60 26.59
CA ASP A 85 1.74 21.60 25.94
C ASP A 85 1.27 22.99 26.39
N HIS A 86 2.21 23.89 26.67
CA HIS A 86 1.86 25.28 26.93
C HIS A 86 1.48 25.98 25.61
N GLY A 87 0.37 26.70 25.61
CA GLY A 87 -0.04 27.58 24.52
C GLY A 87 -0.81 26.92 23.38
N ILE A 88 -1.20 27.75 22.41
CA ILE A 88 -2.01 27.37 21.25
C ILE A 88 -1.08 27.08 20.07
N TYR A 89 -1.40 26.06 19.27
CA TYR A 89 -0.71 25.78 18.01
C TYR A 89 -1.28 26.64 16.88
N ASP A 90 -0.45 27.04 15.92
CA ASP A 90 -0.96 27.68 14.70
C ASP A 90 -1.65 26.65 13.81
N LEU A 91 -1.11 25.43 13.77
CA LEU A 91 -1.66 24.30 13.03
C LEU A 91 -1.49 22.99 13.79
N VAL A 92 -2.56 22.21 13.85
CA VAL A 92 -2.49 20.77 14.15
C VAL A 92 -2.80 19.97 12.89
N VAL A 93 -1.99 18.97 12.58
CA VAL A 93 -2.22 18.03 11.48
C VAL A 93 -2.48 16.65 12.05
N VAL A 94 -3.58 16.02 11.66
CA VAL A 94 -3.96 14.67 12.09
C VAL A 94 -3.58 13.69 10.98
N GLY A 95 -2.50 12.94 11.19
CA GLY A 95 -1.89 12.02 10.23
C GLY A 95 -0.53 12.54 9.72
N ALA A 96 0.53 11.77 9.93
CA ALA A 96 1.90 12.02 9.48
C ALA A 96 2.23 11.26 8.17
N GLY A 97 1.23 10.93 7.37
CA GLY A 97 1.44 10.48 5.98
C GLY A 97 1.90 11.62 5.06
N ILE A 98 2.27 11.30 3.81
CA ILE A 98 2.74 12.29 2.82
C ILE A 98 1.82 13.52 2.74
N SER A 99 0.50 13.34 2.75
CA SER A 99 -0.46 14.44 2.66
C SER A 99 -0.38 15.39 3.86
N GLY A 100 -0.30 14.86 5.08
CA GLY A 100 -0.20 15.65 6.30
C GLY A 100 1.16 16.33 6.44
N LEU A 101 2.25 15.62 6.13
CA LEU A 101 3.60 16.18 6.10
C LEU A 101 3.71 17.32 5.07
N THR A 102 3.10 17.14 3.89
CA THR A 102 3.03 18.17 2.85
C THR A 102 2.24 19.39 3.32
N ALA A 103 1.09 19.18 3.97
CA ALA A 103 0.29 20.29 4.51
C ALA A 103 1.07 21.10 5.55
N ALA A 104 1.74 20.43 6.49
CA ALA A 104 2.59 21.07 7.49
C ALA A 104 3.74 21.86 6.85
N TYR A 105 4.42 21.27 5.86
CA TYR A 105 5.54 21.90 5.15
C TYR A 105 5.11 23.19 4.44
N TYR A 106 4.02 23.16 3.67
CA TYR A 106 3.54 24.35 2.96
C TYR A 106 2.98 25.41 3.90
N TYR A 107 2.27 25.01 4.96
CA TYR A 107 1.78 25.96 5.96
C TYR A 107 2.96 26.67 6.64
N ARG A 108 4.00 25.94 7.05
CA ARG A 108 5.22 26.48 7.65
C ARG A 108 5.96 27.43 6.70
N ARG A 109 6.02 27.09 5.41
CA ARG A 109 6.66 27.95 4.39
C ARG A 109 5.94 29.29 4.26
N LYS A 110 4.60 29.29 4.31
CA LYS A 110 3.80 30.53 4.29
C LYS A 110 3.86 31.29 5.60
N HIS A 111 3.99 30.57 6.72
CA HIS A 111 4.02 31.11 8.08
C HIS A 111 5.32 30.70 8.81
N PRO A 112 6.47 31.36 8.54
CA PRO A 112 7.78 30.96 9.06
C PRO A 112 7.96 31.09 10.58
N LYS A 113 6.91 31.51 11.31
CA LYS A 113 6.87 31.51 12.79
C LYS A 113 5.80 30.58 13.37
N ALA A 114 5.02 29.90 12.52
CA ALA A 114 4.01 28.94 12.93
C ALA A 114 4.60 27.80 13.77
N ARG A 115 3.93 27.51 14.89
CA ARG A 115 4.13 26.32 15.71
C ARG A 115 3.15 25.24 15.26
N ILE A 116 3.68 24.09 14.84
CA ILE A 116 2.92 23.02 14.20
C ILE A 116 3.09 21.72 15.00
N LEU A 117 1.98 21.03 15.25
CA LEU A 117 1.97 19.69 15.81
C LEU A 117 1.32 18.71 14.82
N ILE A 118 2.03 17.64 14.50
CA ILE A 118 1.54 16.54 13.67
C ILE A 118 1.32 15.35 14.61
N LEU A 119 0.11 14.80 14.63
CA LEU A 119 -0.28 13.64 15.44
C LEU A 119 -0.47 12.42 14.55
N ASP A 120 0.21 11.31 14.83
CA ASP A 120 -0.01 10.03 14.15
C ASP A 120 -0.24 8.90 15.15
N ASN A 121 -1.13 7.98 14.79
CA ASN A 121 -1.46 6.80 15.57
C ASN A 121 -0.41 5.69 15.47
N HIS A 122 0.44 5.70 14.44
CA HIS A 122 1.50 4.72 14.27
C HIS A 122 2.75 5.11 15.06
N ASP A 123 3.60 4.10 15.28
CA ASP A 123 4.94 4.24 15.84
C ASP A 123 5.97 4.82 14.86
N ASP A 124 5.54 5.23 13.66
CA ASP A 124 6.38 5.74 12.57
C ASP A 124 5.62 6.79 11.75
N PHE A 125 6.33 7.68 11.07
CA PHE A 125 5.76 8.63 10.12
C PHE A 125 5.79 8.08 8.68
N GLY A 126 5.20 8.82 7.73
CA GLY A 126 5.15 8.45 6.31
C GLY A 126 3.85 7.77 5.89
N GLY A 127 3.09 7.19 6.84
CA GLY A 127 1.82 6.51 6.55
C GLY A 127 2.07 5.29 5.67
N HIS A 128 1.43 5.24 4.49
CA HIS A 128 1.67 4.19 3.48
C HIS A 128 3.09 4.22 2.89
N ALA A 129 3.82 5.34 3.01
CA ALA A 129 5.22 5.45 2.64
C ALA A 129 6.14 4.90 3.73
N LYS A 130 5.87 3.67 4.15
CA LYS A 130 6.60 2.99 5.21
C LYS A 130 7.85 2.34 4.63
N ARG A 131 8.96 2.47 5.35
CA ARG A 131 10.26 1.86 5.04
C ARG A 131 10.45 0.57 5.82
N ASN A 132 11.04 -0.43 5.19
CA ASN A 132 11.49 -1.65 5.85
C ASN A 132 13.00 -1.76 5.71
N GLU A 133 13.68 -2.15 6.78
CA GLU A 133 15.13 -2.36 6.78
C GLU A 133 15.46 -3.71 7.39
N PHE A 134 16.49 -4.36 6.85
CA PHE A 134 17.04 -5.61 7.38
C PHE A 134 18.57 -5.53 7.40
N GLU A 135 19.17 -6.19 8.39
CA GLU A 135 20.62 -6.43 8.45
C GLU A 135 20.89 -7.92 8.23
N VAL A 136 21.44 -8.28 7.06
CA VAL A 136 21.65 -9.67 6.65
C VAL A 136 23.11 -9.87 6.28
N ASP A 137 23.83 -10.68 7.05
CA ASP A 137 25.23 -11.04 6.79
C ASP A 137 26.13 -9.82 6.52
N GLY A 138 25.93 -8.75 7.31
CA GLY A 138 26.68 -7.49 7.20
C GLY A 138 26.21 -6.54 6.10
N HIS A 139 25.11 -6.86 5.41
CA HIS A 139 24.49 -6.02 4.39
C HIS A 139 23.20 -5.42 4.92
N ARG A 140 23.05 -4.11 4.74
CA ARG A 140 21.80 -3.40 4.98
C ARG A 140 20.92 -3.52 3.74
N LEU A 141 19.72 -4.05 3.90
CA LEU A 141 18.70 -4.10 2.87
C LEU A 141 17.63 -3.05 3.19
N ILE A 142 17.25 -2.26 2.20
CA ILE A 142 16.22 -1.22 2.30
C ILE A 142 15.12 -1.57 1.31
N GLY A 143 13.87 -1.60 1.78
CA GLY A 143 12.69 -1.79 0.94
C GLY A 143 11.51 -0.92 1.39
N TYR A 144 10.41 -1.04 0.67
CA TYR A 144 9.17 -0.32 0.91
C TYR A 144 8.08 -1.24 1.48
N GLY A 145 7.21 -0.67 2.31
CA GLY A 145 6.07 -1.34 2.92
C GLY A 145 4.72 -0.95 2.32
N GLY A 146 4.71 -0.10 1.30
CA GLY A 146 3.50 0.42 0.66
C GLY A 146 3.86 1.16 -0.61
N THR A 147 3.79 2.49 -0.62
CA THR A 147 4.00 3.25 -1.86
C THR A 147 5.42 3.09 -2.44
N GLN A 148 5.46 2.56 -3.66
CA GLN A 148 6.62 1.91 -4.26
C GLN A 148 7.37 2.79 -5.28
N THR A 149 6.66 3.67 -6.01
CA THR A 149 7.21 4.44 -7.14
C THR A 149 6.63 5.84 -7.24
N LEU A 150 7.30 6.73 -7.95
CA LEU A 150 6.69 7.93 -8.54
C LEU A 150 6.24 7.56 -9.97
N GLN A 151 5.02 7.05 -10.13
CA GLN A 151 4.52 6.65 -11.45
C GLN A 151 4.28 7.88 -12.34
N GLU A 152 4.81 7.86 -13.57
CA GLU A 152 4.63 8.89 -14.60
C GLU A 152 4.87 10.34 -14.11
N PRO A 153 6.05 10.67 -13.54
CA PRO A 153 6.32 11.99 -12.99
C PRO A 153 6.27 13.10 -14.05
N SER A 154 6.34 12.77 -15.34
CA SER A 154 6.09 13.72 -16.43
C SER A 154 4.66 14.29 -16.42
N GLY A 155 3.67 13.52 -15.96
CA GLY A 155 2.27 13.93 -15.83
C GLY A 155 1.96 14.78 -14.58
N PHE A 156 2.87 14.81 -13.60
CA PHE A 156 2.62 15.48 -12.32
C PHE A 156 2.32 16.98 -12.49
N SER A 157 1.42 17.48 -11.62
CA SER A 157 1.07 18.89 -11.57
C SER A 157 2.28 19.76 -11.21
N ARG A 158 2.17 21.06 -11.53
CA ARG A 158 3.22 22.04 -11.22
C ARG A 158 3.55 22.07 -9.73
N GLN A 159 2.55 21.88 -8.88
CA GLN A 159 2.68 21.92 -7.43
C GLN A 159 3.51 20.72 -6.94
N VAL A 160 3.23 19.53 -7.45
CA VAL A 160 3.97 18.30 -7.12
C VAL A 160 5.42 18.41 -7.60
N LYS A 161 5.63 18.79 -8.87
CA LYS A 161 6.99 19.01 -9.42
C LYS A 161 7.77 20.06 -8.61
N SER A 162 7.11 21.12 -8.16
CA SER A 162 7.71 22.14 -7.30
C SER A 162 8.12 21.57 -5.94
N LEU A 163 7.27 20.75 -5.30
CA LEU A 163 7.64 20.09 -4.05
C LEU A 163 8.83 19.16 -4.24
N LEU A 164 8.79 18.27 -5.24
CA LEU A 164 9.88 17.32 -5.51
C LEU A 164 11.20 18.07 -5.72
N LYS A 165 11.19 19.16 -6.48
CA LYS A 165 12.35 20.04 -6.65
C LYS A 165 12.82 20.66 -5.33
N ASP A 166 11.92 21.18 -4.50
CA ASP A 166 12.27 21.75 -3.19
C ASP A 166 12.87 20.71 -2.23
N LEU A 167 12.42 19.46 -2.32
CA LEU A 167 12.97 18.33 -1.56
C LEU A 167 14.34 17.90 -2.10
N GLY A 168 14.68 18.24 -3.34
CA GLY A 168 15.93 17.87 -4.00
C GLY A 168 15.83 16.56 -4.78
N VAL A 169 14.63 16.14 -5.18
CA VAL A 169 14.40 14.98 -6.03
C VAL A 169 14.73 15.34 -7.47
N ASP A 170 15.73 14.67 -8.04
CA ASP A 170 16.07 14.74 -9.45
C ASP A 170 15.46 13.55 -10.20
N ILE A 171 14.38 13.81 -10.96
CA ILE A 171 13.71 12.78 -11.76
C ILE A 171 14.70 12.14 -12.76
N GLY A 172 15.63 12.91 -13.32
CA GLY A 172 16.61 12.39 -14.27
C GLY A 172 17.67 11.49 -13.64
N ALA A 173 17.81 11.48 -12.31
CA ALA A 173 18.74 10.59 -11.62
C ALA A 173 18.26 9.12 -11.65
N PHE A 174 16.95 8.88 -11.72
CA PHE A 174 16.40 7.53 -11.70
C PHE A 174 16.78 6.70 -12.93
N GLY A 175 16.97 7.33 -14.09
CA GLY A 175 17.50 6.66 -15.28
C GLY A 175 18.93 6.12 -15.13
N ARG A 176 19.67 6.58 -14.12
CA ARG A 176 20.98 6.02 -13.74
C ARG A 176 20.90 5.12 -12.51
N ALA A 177 19.92 5.34 -11.64
CA ALA A 177 19.75 4.60 -10.40
C ALA A 177 19.14 3.21 -10.61
N TYR A 178 18.16 3.11 -11.51
CA TYR A 178 17.50 1.86 -11.85
C TYR A 178 18.26 1.14 -12.97
N ASP A 179 18.72 -0.08 -12.70
CA ASP A 179 19.36 -0.92 -13.72
C ASP A 179 18.31 -1.65 -14.57
N GLN A 180 17.99 -1.07 -15.72
CA GLN A 180 17.00 -1.63 -16.66
C GLN A 180 17.46 -2.93 -17.32
N ASN A 181 18.77 -3.23 -17.31
CA ASN A 181 19.31 -4.46 -17.92
C ASN A 181 19.44 -5.60 -16.89
N PHE A 182 19.23 -5.35 -15.60
CA PHE A 182 19.43 -6.33 -14.54
C PHE A 182 18.79 -7.69 -14.85
N TYR A 183 17.52 -7.68 -15.29
CA TYR A 183 16.76 -8.91 -15.57
C TYR A 183 17.26 -9.63 -16.82
N THR A 184 17.55 -8.90 -17.90
CA THR A 184 18.02 -9.48 -19.17
C THR A 184 19.45 -10.01 -19.04
N ASP A 185 20.36 -9.24 -18.44
CA ASP A 185 21.73 -9.65 -18.13
C ASP A 185 21.77 -10.88 -17.22
N ASN A 186 20.74 -11.02 -16.36
CA ASN A 186 20.61 -12.19 -15.51
C ASN A 186 19.72 -13.32 -16.05
N ASN A 187 19.15 -13.20 -17.26
CA ASN A 187 18.22 -14.18 -17.83
C ASN A 187 17.05 -14.52 -16.86
N LEU A 188 16.49 -13.48 -16.22
CA LEU A 188 15.39 -13.58 -15.28
C LEU A 188 14.09 -13.16 -15.98
N GLY A 189 13.26 -14.15 -16.32
CA GLY A 189 11.95 -13.92 -16.95
C GLY A 189 10.81 -13.83 -15.93
N ALA A 190 9.60 -13.65 -16.44
CA ALA A 190 8.38 -13.85 -15.67
C ALA A 190 8.05 -15.34 -15.49
N GLY A 191 7.19 -15.65 -14.52
CA GLY A 191 6.65 -16.98 -14.32
C GLY A 191 5.21 -17.02 -13.79
N LEU A 192 4.56 -18.16 -13.99
CA LEU A 192 3.30 -18.54 -13.36
C LEU A 192 3.55 -19.73 -12.44
N HIS A 193 3.30 -19.54 -11.14
CA HIS A 193 3.38 -20.59 -10.15
C HIS A 193 1.99 -21.14 -9.80
N PHE A 194 1.78 -22.42 -10.07
CA PHE A 194 0.58 -23.15 -9.70
C PHE A 194 0.87 -24.02 -8.48
N GLY A 195 0.38 -23.60 -7.31
CA GLY A 195 0.53 -24.33 -6.05
C GLY A 195 -0.33 -25.60 -5.99
N ARG A 196 0.19 -26.65 -5.35
CA ARG A 196 -0.46 -27.96 -5.25
C ARG A 196 -1.83 -27.93 -4.59
N GLU A 197 -2.03 -27.06 -3.60
CA GLU A 197 -3.30 -26.96 -2.86
C GLU A 197 -4.48 -26.66 -3.80
N GLN A 198 -4.32 -25.66 -4.67
CA GLN A 198 -5.36 -25.26 -5.62
C GLN A 198 -5.39 -26.14 -6.87
N TRP A 199 -4.22 -26.54 -7.37
CA TRP A 199 -4.09 -27.12 -8.71
C TRP A 199 -3.84 -28.64 -8.73
N GLY A 200 -3.79 -29.28 -7.55
CA GLY A 200 -3.52 -30.71 -7.37
C GLY A 200 -2.08 -31.15 -7.63
N LYS A 201 -1.28 -30.30 -8.28
CA LYS A 201 0.17 -30.47 -8.49
C LYS A 201 0.86 -29.12 -8.55
N THR A 202 2.14 -29.11 -8.19
CA THR A 202 3.02 -27.96 -8.36
C THR A 202 3.41 -27.83 -9.84
N ALA A 203 3.38 -26.62 -10.40
CA ALA A 203 3.95 -26.32 -11.70
C ALA A 203 4.50 -24.89 -11.76
N MET A 204 5.68 -24.72 -12.36
CA MET A 204 6.27 -23.42 -12.70
C MET A 204 6.31 -23.28 -14.22
N VAL A 205 5.68 -22.25 -14.77
CA VAL A 205 5.65 -21.98 -16.22
C VAL A 205 6.32 -20.63 -16.46
N ARG A 206 7.48 -20.61 -17.14
CA ARG A 206 8.24 -19.37 -17.43
C ARG A 206 7.59 -18.59 -18.57
N PHE A 207 6.46 -17.95 -18.30
CA PHE A 207 5.65 -17.22 -19.27
C PHE A 207 4.97 -16.03 -18.57
N ASP A 208 4.92 -14.88 -19.23
CA ASP A 208 4.13 -13.74 -18.78
C ASP A 208 2.78 -13.73 -19.50
N LEU A 209 1.70 -13.44 -18.79
CA LEU A 209 0.38 -13.21 -19.39
C LEU A 209 0.16 -11.74 -19.79
N GLY A 210 1.19 -10.89 -19.66
CA GLY A 210 1.15 -9.45 -19.85
C GLY A 210 1.15 -8.67 -18.53
N CYS A 211 1.18 -9.36 -17.39
CA CYS A 211 0.99 -8.74 -16.09
C CYS A 211 2.22 -7.98 -15.56
N PHE A 212 3.39 -8.14 -16.20
CA PHE A 212 4.62 -7.45 -15.80
C PHE A 212 5.20 -6.52 -16.87
N GLN A 213 4.65 -6.52 -18.09
CA GLN A 213 5.25 -5.90 -19.27
C GLN A 213 5.54 -4.39 -19.11
N ASP A 214 4.65 -3.64 -18.45
CA ASP A 214 4.81 -2.19 -18.22
C ASP A 214 5.38 -1.86 -16.83
N TYR A 215 5.76 -2.88 -16.07
CA TYR A 215 6.09 -2.78 -14.65
C TYR A 215 7.53 -3.21 -14.34
N ILE A 216 7.97 -4.35 -14.89
CA ILE A 216 9.32 -4.91 -14.70
C ILE A 216 9.86 -5.35 -16.06
N PRO A 217 11.07 -4.91 -16.47
CA PRO A 217 11.67 -5.30 -17.74
C PRO A 217 12.24 -6.73 -17.70
N VAL A 218 11.38 -7.73 -17.47
CA VAL A 218 11.76 -9.14 -17.41
C VAL A 218 12.33 -9.65 -18.73
N ALA A 219 13.21 -10.65 -18.67
CA ALA A 219 13.69 -11.34 -19.87
C ALA A 219 12.56 -12.07 -20.60
N GLU A 220 12.68 -12.15 -21.93
CA GLU A 220 11.69 -12.82 -22.79
C GLU A 220 11.41 -14.26 -22.36
N SER A 221 10.15 -14.68 -22.51
CA SER A 221 9.77 -16.06 -22.24
C SER A 221 10.46 -17.02 -23.22
N PRO A 222 11.04 -18.13 -22.73
CA PRO A 222 11.57 -19.18 -23.61
C PRO A 222 10.47 -20.08 -24.21
N LEU A 223 9.19 -19.84 -23.89
CA LEU A 223 8.06 -20.68 -24.28
C LEU A 223 7.17 -19.95 -25.28
N THR A 224 6.65 -20.67 -26.28
CA THR A 224 5.49 -20.18 -27.03
C THR A 224 4.22 -20.26 -26.18
N VAL A 225 3.16 -19.56 -26.60
CA VAL A 225 1.83 -19.65 -26.01
C VAL A 225 1.38 -21.10 -25.83
N GLU A 226 1.50 -21.93 -26.87
CA GLU A 226 1.08 -23.33 -26.83
C GLU A 226 1.89 -24.15 -25.83
N GLN A 227 3.20 -23.92 -25.76
CA GLN A 227 4.08 -24.61 -24.83
C GLN A 227 3.75 -24.23 -23.39
N ALA A 228 3.58 -22.93 -23.11
CA ALA A 228 3.22 -22.42 -21.80
C ALA A 228 1.87 -22.97 -21.33
N VAL A 229 0.82 -22.86 -22.16
CA VAL A 229 -0.52 -23.38 -21.82
C VAL A 229 -0.52 -24.91 -21.68
N SER A 230 0.30 -25.62 -22.45
CA SER A 230 0.42 -27.08 -22.30
C SER A 230 0.95 -27.50 -20.93
N ALA A 231 1.82 -26.67 -20.32
CA ALA A 231 2.42 -26.93 -19.01
C ALA A 231 1.45 -26.62 -17.85
N MET A 232 0.45 -25.75 -18.07
CA MET A 232 -0.52 -25.36 -17.05
C MET A 232 -1.35 -26.57 -16.54
N PRO A 233 -1.67 -26.65 -15.24
CA PRO A 233 -2.42 -27.74 -14.62
C PRO A 233 -3.95 -27.63 -14.82
N ILE A 234 -4.40 -27.26 -16.02
CA ILE A 234 -5.82 -27.11 -16.38
C ILE A 234 -6.29 -28.20 -17.35
N SER A 235 -7.61 -28.32 -17.53
CA SER A 235 -8.24 -29.33 -18.40
C SER A 235 -7.80 -29.17 -19.86
N ALA A 236 -7.82 -30.26 -20.63
CA ALA A 236 -7.48 -30.20 -22.06
C ALA A 236 -8.42 -29.27 -22.87
N ARG A 237 -9.66 -29.08 -22.42
CA ARG A 237 -10.61 -28.13 -23.03
C ARG A 237 -10.24 -26.69 -22.67
N ALA A 238 -9.95 -26.43 -21.40
CA ALA A 238 -9.49 -25.12 -20.92
C ALA A 238 -8.21 -24.69 -21.65
N LYS A 239 -7.25 -25.60 -21.87
CA LYS A 239 -6.03 -25.31 -22.65
C LYS A 239 -6.33 -24.81 -24.06
N ARG A 240 -7.28 -25.44 -24.76
CA ARG A 240 -7.65 -24.99 -26.12
C ARG A 240 -8.28 -23.60 -26.11
N GLN A 241 -9.18 -23.34 -25.16
CA GLN A 241 -9.78 -22.02 -25.01
C GLN A 241 -8.77 -20.95 -24.61
N PHE A 242 -7.81 -21.29 -23.75
CA PHE A 242 -6.79 -20.34 -23.32
C PHE A 242 -5.78 -20.03 -24.43
N VAL A 243 -5.33 -21.03 -25.20
CA VAL A 243 -4.53 -20.78 -26.40
C VAL A 243 -5.30 -19.89 -27.38
N SER A 244 -6.61 -20.13 -27.56
CA SER A 244 -7.45 -19.27 -28.40
C SER A 244 -7.44 -17.83 -27.89
N LEU A 245 -7.71 -17.61 -26.61
CA LEU A 245 -7.68 -16.28 -25.98
C LEU A 245 -6.35 -15.55 -26.23
N LEU A 246 -5.23 -16.22 -25.99
CA LEU A 246 -3.89 -15.62 -26.11
C LEU A 246 -3.47 -15.36 -27.56
N ASN A 247 -4.04 -16.07 -28.53
CA ASN A 247 -3.72 -15.91 -29.96
C ASN A 247 -4.76 -15.10 -30.74
N THR A 248 -5.87 -14.67 -30.13
CA THR A 248 -6.89 -13.86 -30.81
C THR A 248 -6.37 -12.43 -30.99
N THR A 249 -6.10 -12.06 -32.24
CA THR A 249 -5.66 -10.72 -32.66
C THR A 249 -6.72 -9.96 -33.45
N GLU A 250 -7.92 -10.51 -33.58
CA GLU A 250 -9.02 -9.89 -34.33
C GLU A 250 -10.03 -9.28 -33.35
N ASP A 251 -10.52 -8.09 -33.67
CA ASP A 251 -11.59 -7.42 -32.93
C ASP A 251 -12.85 -8.31 -32.88
N GLN A 252 -13.24 -8.73 -31.68
CA GLN A 252 -14.41 -9.59 -31.44
C GLN A 252 -15.70 -8.79 -31.20
N ILE A 253 -15.62 -7.45 -31.16
CA ILE A 253 -16.76 -6.53 -30.99
C ILE A 253 -16.76 -5.41 -32.05
N PRO A 254 -16.67 -5.75 -33.36
CA PRO A 254 -16.52 -4.77 -34.43
C PRO A 254 -17.76 -3.88 -34.65
N GLU A 255 -18.90 -4.22 -34.04
CA GLU A 255 -20.11 -3.41 -34.07
C GLU A 255 -20.03 -2.14 -33.19
N LEU A 256 -19.06 -2.08 -32.27
CA LEU A 256 -18.77 -0.90 -31.45
C LEU A 256 -17.48 -0.23 -31.93
N SER A 257 -17.38 1.09 -31.80
CA SER A 257 -16.17 1.84 -32.17
C SER A 257 -16.04 3.12 -31.36
N GLY A 258 -14.82 3.69 -31.31
CA GLY A 258 -14.56 4.95 -30.61
C GLY A 258 -15.02 4.91 -29.15
N ASP A 259 -15.57 6.02 -28.67
CA ASP A 259 -16.00 6.18 -27.27
C ASP A 259 -17.05 5.14 -26.83
N ASP A 260 -17.97 4.73 -27.73
CA ASP A 260 -18.98 3.71 -27.41
C ASP A 260 -18.34 2.36 -27.02
N LYS A 261 -17.20 2.03 -27.64
CA LYS A 261 -16.44 0.81 -27.33
C LYS A 261 -15.76 0.93 -25.97
N TRP A 262 -15.07 2.03 -25.69
CA TRP A 262 -14.44 2.28 -24.39
C TRP A 262 -15.47 2.28 -23.26
N ASP A 263 -16.61 2.95 -23.47
CA ASP A 263 -17.72 2.98 -22.53
C ASP A 263 -18.29 1.59 -22.26
N TYR A 264 -18.49 0.78 -23.30
CA TYR A 264 -18.96 -0.59 -23.15
C TYR A 264 -17.98 -1.45 -22.34
N LEU A 265 -16.70 -1.43 -22.69
CA LEU A 265 -15.66 -2.21 -22.00
C LEU A 265 -15.48 -1.78 -20.54
N SER A 266 -15.75 -0.51 -20.22
CA SER A 266 -15.79 -0.03 -18.84
C SER A 266 -16.98 -0.57 -18.04
N ARG A 267 -18.08 -0.94 -18.70
CA ARG A 267 -19.37 -1.33 -18.08
C ARG A 267 -19.66 -2.84 -18.10
N ILE A 268 -18.77 -3.65 -18.67
CA ILE A 268 -18.83 -5.11 -18.64
C ILE A 268 -17.69 -5.66 -17.79
N SER A 269 -17.93 -6.70 -16.99
CA SER A 269 -16.85 -7.37 -16.26
C SER A 269 -15.90 -8.08 -17.22
N TYR A 270 -14.62 -8.22 -16.85
CA TYR A 270 -13.67 -8.95 -17.69
C TYR A 270 -14.11 -10.40 -17.93
N ARG A 271 -14.63 -11.07 -16.89
CA ARG A 271 -15.23 -12.41 -17.03
C ARG A 271 -16.36 -12.43 -18.06
N ASP A 272 -17.29 -11.48 -18.03
CA ASP A 272 -18.40 -11.44 -18.98
C ASP A 272 -17.95 -11.12 -20.40
N PHE A 273 -16.91 -10.30 -20.55
CA PHE A 273 -16.28 -10.05 -21.85
C PHE A 273 -15.72 -11.34 -22.45
N LEU A 274 -14.95 -12.12 -21.67
CA LEU A 274 -14.42 -13.42 -22.10
C LEU A 274 -15.53 -14.42 -22.47
N ILE A 275 -16.62 -14.45 -21.71
CA ILE A 275 -17.75 -15.34 -21.99
C ILE A 275 -18.48 -14.94 -23.27
N LYS A 276 -18.84 -13.65 -23.39
CA LYS A 276 -19.73 -13.17 -24.46
C LYS A 276 -19.03 -13.06 -25.80
N HIS A 277 -17.79 -12.58 -25.81
CA HIS A 277 -17.09 -12.18 -27.04
C HIS A 277 -15.99 -13.15 -27.45
N LEU A 278 -15.48 -13.95 -26.52
CA LEU A 278 -14.43 -14.94 -26.78
C LEU A 278 -14.88 -16.40 -26.57
N ALA A 279 -16.16 -16.60 -26.26
CA ALA A 279 -16.80 -17.91 -26.04
C ALA A 279 -16.06 -18.80 -25.01
N ILE A 280 -15.35 -18.19 -24.07
CA ILE A 280 -14.68 -18.90 -22.97
C ILE A 280 -15.75 -19.44 -22.02
N SER A 281 -15.69 -20.74 -21.75
CA SER A 281 -16.68 -21.45 -20.93
C SER A 281 -16.06 -22.43 -19.93
N GLU A 282 -14.77 -22.71 -20.06
CA GLU A 282 -14.06 -23.62 -19.17
C GLU A 282 -13.54 -22.88 -17.93
N ASN A 283 -13.97 -23.30 -16.75
CA ASN A 283 -13.59 -22.69 -15.47
C ASN A 283 -12.07 -22.60 -15.28
N GLY A 284 -11.31 -23.56 -15.80
CA GLY A 284 -9.86 -23.55 -15.71
C GLY A 284 -9.21 -22.28 -16.28
N VAL A 285 -9.81 -21.62 -17.28
CA VAL A 285 -9.29 -20.34 -17.80
C VAL A 285 -9.56 -19.21 -16.79
N PHE A 286 -10.78 -19.14 -16.28
CA PHE A 286 -11.17 -18.16 -15.27
C PHE A 286 -10.35 -18.31 -13.99
N ASP A 287 -10.11 -19.55 -13.54
CA ASP A 287 -9.35 -19.84 -12.32
C ASP A 287 -7.90 -19.36 -12.41
N VAL A 288 -7.27 -19.40 -13.60
CA VAL A 288 -5.92 -18.85 -13.79
C VAL A 288 -5.92 -17.33 -13.67
N LEU A 289 -6.90 -16.67 -14.30
CA LEU A 289 -6.95 -15.21 -14.40
C LEU A 289 -7.57 -14.56 -13.16
N GLN A 290 -8.26 -15.34 -12.31
CA GLN A 290 -9.21 -14.84 -11.30
C GLN A 290 -8.64 -13.75 -10.39
N ASP A 291 -7.39 -13.91 -9.96
CA ASP A 291 -6.73 -13.03 -9.00
C ASP A 291 -5.66 -12.12 -9.67
N LEU A 292 -5.57 -12.14 -11.00
CA LEU A 292 -4.54 -11.43 -11.76
C LEU A 292 -4.92 -10.00 -12.13
N ALA A 293 -6.12 -9.53 -11.75
CA ALA A 293 -6.45 -8.09 -11.77
C ALA A 293 -5.66 -7.27 -10.73
N SER A 294 -4.73 -7.94 -10.03
CA SER A 294 -3.68 -7.37 -9.18
C SER A 294 -4.23 -6.40 -8.12
N ASP A 295 -3.78 -5.15 -8.17
CA ASP A 295 -4.03 -4.14 -7.16
C ASP A 295 -5.39 -3.44 -7.27
N SER A 296 -6.18 -3.79 -8.29
CA SER A 296 -7.64 -3.54 -8.31
C SER A 296 -8.34 -4.16 -7.09
N GLY A 297 -7.75 -5.21 -6.50
CA GLY A 297 -8.23 -5.83 -5.26
C GLY A 297 -9.60 -6.49 -5.36
N VAL A 298 -10.01 -6.85 -6.57
CA VAL A 298 -11.20 -7.63 -6.88
C VAL A 298 -10.85 -8.69 -7.93
N GLY A 299 -11.74 -9.68 -8.07
CA GLY A 299 -11.62 -10.70 -9.10
C GLY A 299 -12.07 -10.25 -10.48
N ILE A 300 -11.79 -11.07 -11.51
CA ILE A 300 -12.21 -10.84 -12.91
C ILE A 300 -13.73 -10.69 -13.12
N ASP A 301 -14.53 -11.12 -12.15
CA ASP A 301 -15.99 -10.94 -12.10
C ASP A 301 -16.45 -9.56 -11.61
N SER A 302 -15.52 -8.73 -11.12
CA SER A 302 -15.84 -7.42 -10.53
C SER A 302 -14.86 -6.30 -10.91
N VAL A 303 -13.82 -6.60 -11.68
CA VAL A 303 -13.07 -5.61 -12.47
C VAL A 303 -13.74 -5.44 -13.84
N SER A 304 -13.74 -4.22 -14.39
CA SER A 304 -14.22 -4.00 -15.76
C SER A 304 -13.27 -4.66 -16.77
N ALA A 305 -13.78 -5.00 -17.95
CA ALA A 305 -12.96 -5.54 -19.04
C ALA A 305 -11.87 -4.54 -19.43
N LEU A 306 -12.22 -3.25 -19.52
CA LEU A 306 -11.27 -2.19 -19.78
C LEU A 306 -10.15 -2.17 -18.72
N GLY A 307 -10.47 -2.11 -17.43
CA GLY A 307 -9.46 -2.05 -16.37
C GLY A 307 -8.59 -3.31 -16.29
N ALA A 308 -9.16 -4.49 -16.52
CA ALA A 308 -8.40 -5.74 -16.57
C ALA A 308 -7.38 -5.75 -17.71
N ILE A 309 -7.79 -5.34 -18.90
CA ILE A 309 -6.98 -5.41 -20.12
C ILE A 309 -5.94 -4.28 -20.12
N SER A 310 -6.38 -3.03 -19.94
CA SER A 310 -5.51 -1.87 -20.14
C SER A 310 -4.64 -1.49 -18.94
N TYR A 311 -5.05 -1.88 -17.74
CA TYR A 311 -4.31 -1.57 -16.52
C TYR A 311 -3.73 -2.83 -15.87
N GLY A 312 -4.48 -3.93 -15.84
CA GLY A 312 -4.00 -5.21 -15.32
C GLY A 312 -3.12 -6.01 -16.28
N GLY A 313 -2.98 -5.57 -17.55
CA GLY A 313 -2.24 -6.28 -18.59
C GLY A 313 -2.82 -7.66 -18.92
N LEU A 314 -4.11 -7.90 -18.64
CA LEU A 314 -4.72 -9.20 -18.88
C LEU A 314 -5.04 -9.41 -20.37
N PRO A 315 -4.99 -10.66 -20.87
CA PRO A 315 -5.16 -10.94 -22.28
C PRO A 315 -6.48 -10.42 -22.88
N GLY A 316 -6.43 -9.93 -24.11
CA GLY A 316 -7.61 -9.55 -24.88
C GLY A 316 -7.63 -8.12 -25.40
N TRP A 317 -6.50 -7.40 -25.39
CA TRP A 317 -6.37 -6.06 -25.98
C TRP A 317 -6.87 -6.02 -27.43
N GLU A 318 -6.27 -6.83 -28.30
CA GLU A 318 -6.65 -6.95 -29.71
C GLU A 318 -8.07 -7.49 -29.88
N ALA A 319 -8.46 -8.47 -29.06
CA ALA A 319 -9.80 -9.03 -29.08
C ALA A 319 -10.89 -8.01 -28.71
N ALA A 320 -10.55 -7.00 -27.91
CA ALA A 320 -11.41 -5.87 -27.60
C ALA A 320 -11.41 -4.82 -28.73
N GLY A 321 -10.50 -4.94 -29.70
CA GLY A 321 -10.30 -3.99 -30.80
C GLY A 321 -9.97 -2.59 -30.29
N LEU A 322 -9.12 -2.53 -29.26
CA LEU A 322 -8.51 -1.30 -28.76
C LEU A 322 -7.38 -0.86 -29.72
N PRO A 323 -7.10 0.45 -29.85
CA PRO A 323 -6.02 0.94 -30.70
C PRO A 323 -4.65 0.49 -30.19
N ASP A 324 -3.59 0.71 -30.97
CA ASP A 324 -2.21 0.52 -30.48
C ASP A 324 -1.99 1.30 -29.18
N GLU A 325 -1.33 0.67 -28.21
CA GLU A 325 -0.98 1.31 -26.95
C GLU A 325 -0.02 2.49 -27.19
N GLU A 326 -0.28 3.60 -26.49
CA GLU A 326 0.66 4.71 -26.45
C GLU A 326 1.88 4.31 -25.61
N GLU A 327 3.07 4.77 -25.99
CA GLU A 327 4.30 4.49 -25.24
C GLU A 327 4.22 5.13 -23.84
N ALA A 328 4.11 4.29 -22.82
CA ALA A 328 4.09 4.71 -21.43
C ALA A 328 5.48 5.23 -20.97
N GLU A 329 5.49 6.10 -19.96
CA GLU A 329 6.75 6.52 -19.33
C GLU A 329 7.39 5.31 -18.63
N PRO A 330 8.71 5.08 -18.76
CA PRO A 330 9.37 3.95 -18.12
C PRO A 330 9.13 3.90 -16.60
N TYR A 331 8.82 2.70 -16.09
CA TYR A 331 8.56 2.44 -14.67
C TYR A 331 9.86 2.33 -13.85
N ILE A 332 10.66 3.41 -13.86
CA ILE A 332 12.03 3.44 -13.30
C ILE A 332 12.22 4.39 -12.12
N HIS A 333 11.19 5.18 -11.78
CA HIS A 333 11.26 6.29 -10.83
C HIS A 333 11.12 5.84 -9.36
N HIS A 334 12.09 5.03 -8.92
CA HIS A 334 12.11 4.38 -7.62
C HIS A 334 13.27 4.87 -6.76
N PHE A 335 13.00 5.14 -5.48
CA PHE A 335 14.05 5.03 -4.46
C PHE A 335 14.06 3.60 -3.90
N PRO A 336 15.18 3.15 -3.31
CA PRO A 336 15.23 1.86 -2.62
C PRO A 336 14.14 1.66 -1.55
N ASP A 337 13.75 2.71 -0.84
CA ASP A 337 12.64 2.67 0.15
C ASP A 337 11.29 3.11 -0.41
N GLY A 338 11.11 3.07 -1.73
CA GLY A 338 9.93 3.60 -2.42
C GLY A 338 9.75 5.09 -2.12
N ASN A 339 8.52 5.53 -1.82
CA ASN A 339 8.30 6.95 -1.50
C ASN A 339 8.54 7.32 -0.02
N ALA A 340 9.08 6.41 0.81
CA ALA A 340 9.45 6.76 2.18
C ALA A 340 10.49 7.88 2.23
N SER A 341 11.39 7.94 1.24
CA SER A 341 12.32 9.04 1.04
C SER A 341 11.64 10.41 0.92
N ILE A 342 10.47 10.52 0.29
CA ILE A 342 9.72 11.79 0.23
C ILE A 342 9.27 12.22 1.64
N ALA A 343 8.70 11.29 2.41
CA ALA A 343 8.26 11.56 3.78
C ALA A 343 9.43 11.91 4.71
N ARG A 344 10.53 11.14 4.64
CA ARG A 344 11.76 11.37 5.41
C ARG A 344 12.37 12.73 5.10
N GLN A 345 12.41 13.14 3.83
CA GLN A 345 12.93 14.44 3.45
C GLN A 345 12.03 15.59 3.92
N LEU A 346 10.70 15.45 3.83
CA LEU A 346 9.77 16.42 4.40
C LEU A 346 10.02 16.63 5.90
N VAL A 347 10.19 15.53 6.66
CA VAL A 347 10.49 15.59 8.09
C VAL A 347 11.84 16.24 8.34
N ARG A 348 12.92 15.84 7.64
CA ARG A 348 14.25 16.44 7.80
C ARG A 348 14.27 17.93 7.46
N ARG A 349 13.51 18.38 6.46
CA ARG A 349 13.38 19.80 6.12
C ARG A 349 12.67 20.61 7.21
N MET A 350 11.71 20.01 7.91
CA MET A 350 10.98 20.67 9.01
C MET A 350 11.68 20.56 10.37
N ILE A 351 12.43 19.48 10.59
CA ILE A 351 13.12 19.16 11.84
C ILE A 351 14.55 18.68 11.51
N PRO A 352 15.49 19.59 11.19
CA PRO A 352 16.82 19.20 10.71
C PRO A 352 17.67 18.38 11.69
N SER A 353 17.35 18.41 12.99
CA SER A 353 18.08 17.63 14.00
C SER A 353 17.81 16.13 13.91
N VAL A 354 16.77 15.67 13.21
CA VAL A 354 16.44 14.23 13.11
C VAL A 354 17.50 13.43 12.37
N ALA A 355 18.24 14.03 11.43
CA ALA A 355 19.25 13.33 10.65
C ALA A 355 20.21 14.31 9.99
N PRO A 356 21.50 13.97 9.86
CA PRO A 356 22.46 14.78 9.12
C PRO A 356 22.18 14.78 7.61
N GLY A 357 22.96 15.58 6.88
CA GLY A 357 22.87 15.66 5.42
C GLY A 357 21.78 16.60 4.93
N THR A 358 21.71 16.79 3.60
CA THR A 358 20.76 17.69 2.95
C THR A 358 20.23 17.19 1.60
N SER A 359 20.87 16.18 0.99
CA SER A 359 20.51 15.67 -0.35
C SER A 359 19.61 14.43 -0.29
N MET A 360 18.99 14.03 -1.40
CA MET A 360 18.29 12.74 -1.43
C MET A 360 19.26 11.56 -1.33
N GLU A 361 20.49 11.69 -1.83
CA GLU A 361 21.50 10.63 -1.81
C GLU A 361 21.92 10.29 -0.37
N ASP A 362 22.22 11.29 0.46
CA ASP A 362 22.61 11.08 1.86
C ASP A 362 21.43 10.67 2.75
N LEU A 363 20.19 10.98 2.34
CA LEU A 363 18.97 10.64 3.08
C LEU A 363 18.73 9.12 3.17
N LEU A 364 19.07 8.42 2.08
CA LEU A 364 18.76 6.99 1.93
C LEU A 364 19.48 6.15 2.99
N THR A 365 20.72 6.49 3.32
CA THR A 365 21.53 5.76 4.32
C THR A 365 21.53 6.43 5.70
N ALA A 366 21.07 7.67 5.83
CA ALA A 366 20.99 8.35 7.12
C ALA A 366 20.11 7.61 8.14
N GLU A 367 20.61 7.46 9.36
CA GLU A 367 19.81 7.02 10.51
C GLU A 367 19.05 8.23 11.08
N PHE A 368 17.74 8.08 11.27
CA PHE A 368 16.90 9.13 11.85
C PHE A 368 16.83 8.94 13.37
N ASP A 369 17.18 9.98 14.13
CA ASP A 369 16.94 10.08 15.56
C ASP A 369 15.47 10.45 15.82
N TYR A 370 14.64 9.43 16.06
CA TYR A 370 13.22 9.59 16.39
C TYR A 370 13.01 10.38 17.70
N GLY A 371 14.02 10.44 18.58
CA GLY A 371 13.99 11.28 19.77
C GLY A 371 13.83 12.76 19.44
N GLN A 372 14.27 13.22 18.27
CA GLN A 372 14.17 14.63 17.87
C GLN A 372 12.78 15.04 17.35
N LEU A 373 11.88 14.08 17.07
CA LEU A 373 10.60 14.35 16.42
C LEU A 373 9.65 15.22 17.26
N ASP A 374 9.61 15.05 18.59
CA ASP A 374 8.62 15.66 19.48
C ASP A 374 9.25 16.54 20.58
N GLN A 375 10.31 17.28 20.25
CA GLN A 375 10.99 18.19 21.19
C GLN A 375 10.14 19.44 21.50
N GLN A 376 10.09 19.84 22.77
CA GLN A 376 9.22 20.93 23.24
C GLN A 376 9.55 22.28 22.61
N ASP A 377 10.83 22.54 22.37
CA ASP A 377 11.34 23.79 21.79
C ASP A 377 11.32 23.79 20.25
N SER A 378 10.90 22.68 19.61
CA SER A 378 10.80 22.59 18.16
C SER A 378 9.57 23.33 17.62
N ALA A 379 9.76 24.10 16.55
CA ALA A 379 8.67 24.80 15.86
C ALA A 379 7.71 23.83 15.15
N VAL A 380 8.20 22.68 14.69
CA VAL A 380 7.39 21.60 14.14
C VAL A 380 7.66 20.35 14.96
N ARG A 381 6.60 19.68 15.40
CA ARG A 381 6.67 18.46 16.20
C ARG A 381 5.88 17.34 15.51
N VAL A 382 6.47 16.16 15.43
CA VAL A 382 5.80 14.93 14.98
C VAL A 382 5.66 14.01 16.20
N ARG A 383 4.43 13.86 16.67
CA ARG A 383 4.09 13.09 17.84
C ARG A 383 3.40 11.79 17.41
N LEU A 384 4.16 10.71 17.51
CA LEU A 384 3.76 9.34 17.18
C LEU A 384 2.98 8.69 18.34
N ASP A 385 2.44 7.49 18.10
CA ASP A 385 1.64 6.71 19.07
C ASP A 385 0.47 7.51 19.69
N SER A 386 -0.13 8.41 18.91
CA SER A 386 -1.11 9.41 19.35
C SER A 386 -2.36 9.38 18.48
N SER A 387 -3.38 8.65 18.95
CA SER A 387 -4.63 8.47 18.23
C SER A 387 -5.62 9.61 18.53
N VAL A 388 -5.91 10.46 17.53
CA VAL A 388 -6.93 11.51 17.66
C VAL A 388 -8.33 10.88 17.73
N VAL A 389 -9.10 11.26 18.75
CA VAL A 389 -10.42 10.70 19.04
C VAL A 389 -11.55 11.73 18.99
N LEU A 390 -11.21 13.02 19.07
CA LEU A 390 -12.19 14.11 18.96
C LEU A 390 -11.54 15.38 18.39
N VAL A 391 -12.22 16.00 17.43
CA VAL A 391 -11.90 17.29 16.83
C VAL A 391 -13.18 18.11 16.76
N LYS A 392 -13.17 19.27 17.41
CA LYS A 392 -14.33 20.17 17.45
C LYS A 392 -13.90 21.64 17.58
N HIS A 393 -14.73 22.57 17.15
CA HIS A 393 -14.47 23.99 17.40
C HIS A 393 -14.56 24.31 18.91
N ASP A 394 -13.82 25.33 19.36
CA ASP A 394 -13.96 25.84 20.73
C ASP A 394 -15.12 26.84 20.81
N ASP A 395 -16.21 26.43 21.46
CA ASP A 395 -17.42 27.25 21.67
C ASP A 395 -17.14 28.53 22.47
N ASN A 396 -16.15 28.50 23.38
CA ASN A 396 -15.83 29.64 24.24
C ASN A 396 -15.06 30.74 23.50
N GLU A 397 -14.41 30.40 22.39
CA GLU A 397 -13.58 31.30 21.59
C GLU A 397 -14.27 31.69 20.27
N GLY A 398 -15.61 31.59 20.23
CA GLY A 398 -16.40 31.94 19.04
C GLY A 398 -15.97 31.15 17.79
N HIS A 399 -15.59 29.89 17.96
CA HIS A 399 -15.10 28.99 16.90
C HIS A 399 -13.82 29.46 16.20
N ARG A 400 -13.04 30.35 16.84
CA ARG A 400 -11.75 30.82 16.33
C ARG A 400 -10.61 29.83 16.56
N LEU A 401 -10.81 28.87 17.46
CA LEU A 401 -9.90 27.78 17.76
C LEU A 401 -10.57 26.42 17.55
N VAL A 402 -9.75 25.39 17.36
CA VAL A 402 -10.13 23.98 17.31
C VAL A 402 -9.52 23.27 18.50
N ASN A 403 -10.33 22.46 19.19
CA ASN A 403 -9.93 21.56 20.26
C ASN A 403 -9.69 20.16 19.68
N ILE A 404 -8.51 19.60 19.92
CA ILE A 404 -8.09 18.27 19.42
C ILE A 404 -7.76 17.40 20.61
N THR A 405 -8.56 16.36 20.83
CA THR A 405 -8.33 15.34 21.86
C THR A 405 -7.71 14.10 21.24
N TYR A 406 -6.62 13.62 21.82
CA TYR A 406 -5.95 12.39 21.40
C TYR A 406 -5.60 11.50 22.58
N ILE A 407 -5.44 10.20 22.31
CA ILE A 407 -5.04 9.19 23.29
C ILE A 407 -3.59 8.80 23.02
N ARG A 408 -2.77 8.86 24.07
CA ARG A 408 -1.37 8.39 24.08
C ARG A 408 -1.10 7.70 25.41
N ASP A 409 -0.42 6.56 25.39
CA ASP A 409 -0.11 5.77 26.60
C ASP A 409 -1.35 5.51 27.49
N GLY A 410 -2.53 5.33 26.87
CA GLY A 410 -3.78 5.14 27.60
C GLY A 410 -4.24 6.36 28.38
N GLN A 411 -3.84 7.58 28.02
CA GLN A 411 -4.32 8.81 28.64
C GLN A 411 -4.87 9.77 27.60
N ALA A 412 -5.91 10.51 27.95
CA ALA A 412 -6.48 11.55 27.11
C ALA A 412 -5.69 12.85 27.25
N PHE A 413 -5.36 13.46 26.12
CA PHE A 413 -4.69 14.74 26.03
C PHE A 413 -5.48 15.70 25.15
N LEU A 414 -5.46 16.98 25.50
CA LEU A 414 -6.10 18.05 24.75
C LEU A 414 -5.06 19.08 24.29
N VAL A 415 -5.12 19.45 23.02
CA VAL A 415 -4.39 20.61 22.47
C VAL A 415 -5.36 21.52 21.73
N LYS A 416 -5.00 22.80 21.63
CA LYS A 416 -5.77 23.82 20.90
C LYS A 416 -4.99 24.34 19.69
N ALA A 417 -5.69 24.64 18.60
CA ALA A 417 -5.06 25.17 17.39
C ALA A 417 -5.89 26.26 16.70
N HIS A 418 -5.22 27.16 15.98
CA HIS A 418 -5.88 28.15 15.09
C HIS A 418 -6.45 27.52 13.81
N GLY A 419 -5.86 26.41 13.35
CA GLY A 419 -6.35 25.62 12.23
C GLY A 419 -6.03 24.14 12.41
N THR A 420 -6.78 23.27 11.74
CA THR A 420 -6.53 21.83 11.76
C THR A 420 -6.69 21.22 10.37
N VAL A 421 -5.72 20.39 9.96
CA VAL A 421 -5.82 19.55 8.77
C VAL A 421 -6.08 18.12 9.20
N LEU A 422 -7.19 17.53 8.78
CA LEU A 422 -7.47 16.11 8.92
C LEU A 422 -6.90 15.37 7.71
N ALA A 423 -5.67 14.88 7.82
CA ALA A 423 -4.95 14.12 6.80
C ALA A 423 -4.98 12.59 7.06
N CYS A 424 -5.90 12.13 7.91
CA CYS A 424 -6.13 10.73 8.24
C CYS A 424 -7.12 10.07 7.27
N ASN A 425 -7.42 8.79 7.44
CA ASN A 425 -8.41 8.08 6.61
C ASN A 425 -9.78 8.79 6.66
N ASN A 426 -10.32 9.16 5.49
CA ASN A 426 -11.55 9.94 5.39
C ASN A 426 -12.75 9.24 6.06
N SER A 427 -12.81 7.90 6.02
CA SER A 427 -13.91 7.13 6.62
C SER A 427 -13.96 7.23 8.16
N VAL A 428 -12.87 7.65 8.81
CA VAL A 428 -12.80 7.83 10.28
C VAL A 428 -13.28 9.22 10.69
N ILE A 429 -13.12 10.22 9.83
CA ILE A 429 -13.41 11.64 10.12
C ILE A 429 -14.82 11.85 10.70
N PRO A 430 -15.91 11.23 10.19
CA PRO A 430 -17.24 11.39 10.77
C PRO A 430 -17.35 10.96 12.25
N SER A 431 -16.48 10.06 12.70
CA SER A 431 -16.48 9.55 14.06
C SER A 431 -15.71 10.44 15.03
N ILE A 432 -14.65 11.11 14.55
CA ILE A 432 -13.80 11.99 15.37
C ILE A 432 -14.21 13.47 15.25
N CYS A 433 -14.92 13.87 14.20
CA CYS A 433 -15.40 15.25 13.99
C CYS A 433 -16.93 15.25 13.79
N PRO A 434 -17.72 15.09 14.89
CA PRO A 434 -19.17 14.93 14.80
C PRO A 434 -19.93 16.21 14.37
N GLU A 435 -19.28 17.38 14.44
CA GLU A 435 -19.88 18.67 14.05
C GLU A 435 -20.07 18.83 12.54
N LEU A 436 -19.41 17.99 11.72
CA LEU A 436 -19.50 18.06 10.27
C LEU A 436 -20.95 17.89 9.78
N PRO A 437 -21.39 18.62 8.73
CA PRO A 437 -22.70 18.45 8.13
C PRO A 437 -22.98 17.01 7.70
N ALA A 438 -24.25 16.58 7.78
CA ALA A 438 -24.64 15.20 7.49
C ALA A 438 -24.20 14.72 6.09
N ALA A 439 -24.41 15.53 5.06
CA ALA A 439 -24.01 15.22 3.69
C ALA A 439 -22.49 15.02 3.54
N GLN A 440 -21.69 15.84 4.25
CA GLN A 440 -20.24 15.71 4.24
C GLN A 440 -19.78 14.43 4.95
N ARG A 441 -20.40 14.09 6.09
CA ARG A 441 -20.12 12.85 6.82
C ARG A 441 -20.46 11.61 5.99
N GLU A 442 -21.57 11.62 5.28
CA GLU A 442 -21.97 10.54 4.39
C GLU A 442 -20.97 10.37 3.23
N ALA A 443 -20.57 11.47 2.61
CA ALA A 443 -19.56 11.47 1.55
C ALA A 443 -18.19 10.97 2.01
N LEU A 444 -17.78 11.32 3.24
CA LEU A 444 -16.58 10.79 3.88
C LEU A 444 -16.68 9.28 4.14
N ALA A 445 -17.84 8.80 4.60
CA ALA A 445 -18.09 7.39 4.88
C ALA A 445 -18.26 6.52 3.62
N PHE A 446 -18.47 7.12 2.45
CA PHE A 446 -18.53 6.42 1.16
C PHE A 446 -17.22 5.67 0.86
N GLN A 447 -16.09 6.18 1.35
CA GLN A 447 -14.76 5.62 1.13
C GLN A 447 -14.64 4.22 1.76
N VAL A 448 -14.39 3.23 0.91
CA VAL A 448 -14.07 1.85 1.30
C VAL A 448 -12.76 1.47 0.64
N LYS A 449 -11.67 1.64 1.39
CA LYS A 449 -10.31 1.42 0.91
C LYS A 449 -10.06 -0.05 0.55
N ILE A 450 -9.23 -0.27 -0.47
CA ILE A 450 -8.81 -1.61 -0.91
C ILE A 450 -7.87 -2.20 0.17
N PRO A 451 -8.09 -3.42 0.67
CA PRO A 451 -7.18 -4.06 1.62
C PRO A 451 -5.94 -4.60 0.90
N ILE A 452 -4.77 -4.39 1.49
CA ILE A 452 -3.46 -4.74 0.90
C ILE A 452 -2.59 -5.40 1.96
N LEU A 453 -1.82 -6.40 1.55
CA LEU A 453 -0.77 -7.01 2.35
C LEU A 453 0.52 -7.05 1.55
N TYR A 454 1.48 -6.24 1.95
CA TYR A 454 2.81 -6.18 1.36
C TYR A 454 3.81 -6.87 2.28
N THR A 455 4.50 -7.87 1.76
CA THR A 455 5.43 -8.68 2.56
C THR A 455 6.83 -8.58 1.98
N SER A 456 7.75 -8.07 2.79
CA SER A 456 9.17 -7.98 2.46
C SER A 456 9.88 -9.14 3.12
N VAL A 457 10.46 -10.03 2.31
CA VAL A 457 11.17 -11.23 2.75
C VAL A 457 12.65 -11.04 2.46
N ALA A 458 13.44 -10.83 3.51
CA ALA A 458 14.88 -10.74 3.37
C ALA A 458 15.49 -12.14 3.19
N LEU A 459 16.15 -12.35 2.07
CA LEU A 459 16.86 -13.57 1.73
C LEU A 459 18.37 -13.38 1.88
N ARG A 460 19.08 -14.46 2.23
CA ARG A 460 20.55 -14.47 2.31
C ARG A 460 21.24 -14.45 0.96
N ASN A 461 20.54 -14.87 -0.10
CA ASN A 461 21.00 -14.93 -1.48
C ASN A 461 19.79 -15.18 -2.40
N TRP A 462 19.94 -14.95 -3.71
CA TRP A 462 18.89 -15.21 -4.70
C TRP A 462 19.27 -16.24 -5.76
N ARG A 463 20.21 -17.13 -5.45
CA ARG A 463 20.64 -18.25 -6.32
C ARG A 463 19.48 -19.10 -6.83
N ALA A 464 18.47 -19.35 -5.99
CA ALA A 464 17.32 -20.15 -6.37
C ALA A 464 16.52 -19.48 -7.50
N TRP A 465 16.29 -18.17 -7.42
CA TRP A 465 15.64 -17.38 -8.48
C TRP A 465 16.43 -17.45 -9.78
N LYS A 466 17.76 -17.21 -9.70
CA LYS A 466 18.67 -17.32 -10.83
C LYS A 466 18.63 -18.69 -11.50
N LYS A 467 18.65 -19.77 -10.71
CA LYS A 467 18.61 -21.15 -11.21
C LYS A 467 17.27 -21.49 -11.87
N MET A 468 16.17 -20.95 -11.35
CA MET A 468 14.84 -21.10 -11.95
C MET A 468 14.65 -20.21 -13.18
N GLY A 469 15.51 -19.21 -13.39
CA GLY A 469 15.42 -18.27 -14.52
C GLY A 469 14.21 -17.34 -14.44
N ILE A 470 13.80 -16.98 -13.21
CA ILE A 470 12.64 -16.14 -12.92
C ILE A 470 13.04 -14.97 -12.02
N GLY A 471 12.44 -13.80 -12.24
CA GLY A 471 12.60 -12.60 -11.41
C GLY A 471 11.29 -12.02 -10.89
N ALA A 472 10.17 -12.34 -11.54
CA ALA A 472 8.82 -11.95 -11.14
C ALA A 472 7.84 -13.10 -11.42
N VAL A 473 6.91 -13.36 -10.51
CA VAL A 473 6.03 -14.54 -10.60
C VAL A 473 4.61 -14.18 -10.19
N MET A 474 3.62 -14.46 -11.04
CA MET A 474 2.21 -14.50 -10.64
C MET A 474 1.85 -15.89 -10.11
N CYS A 475 1.03 -15.94 -9.07
CA CYS A 475 0.73 -17.16 -8.30
C CYS A 475 -0.79 -17.41 -8.21
N PRO A 476 -1.48 -17.77 -9.31
CA PRO A 476 -2.92 -17.99 -9.32
C PRO A 476 -3.41 -18.91 -8.19
N GLY A 477 -4.37 -18.43 -7.39
CA GLY A 477 -4.95 -19.15 -6.26
C GLY A 477 -4.02 -19.39 -5.06
N SER A 478 -2.83 -18.79 -5.04
CA SER A 478 -1.93 -18.83 -3.88
C SER A 478 -2.29 -17.75 -2.85
N TYR A 479 -1.70 -17.83 -1.64
CA TYR A 479 -2.00 -16.85 -0.59
C TYR A 479 -1.52 -15.44 -0.98
N HIS A 480 -0.27 -15.30 -1.41
CA HIS A 480 0.22 -14.10 -2.10
C HIS A 480 0.04 -14.28 -3.61
N ILE A 481 -0.53 -13.28 -4.28
CA ILE A 481 -0.86 -13.36 -5.70
C ILE A 481 0.37 -13.17 -6.59
N ASN A 482 1.44 -12.58 -6.05
CA ASN A 482 2.71 -12.45 -6.74
C ASN A 482 3.92 -12.56 -5.78
N ALA A 483 5.09 -12.77 -6.37
CA ALA A 483 6.38 -12.64 -5.72
C ALA A 483 7.42 -12.10 -6.72
N THR A 484 8.16 -11.06 -6.34
CA THR A 484 9.16 -10.41 -7.20
C THR A 484 10.46 -10.22 -6.43
N LEU A 485 11.59 -10.31 -7.14
CA LEU A 485 12.84 -9.75 -6.62
C LEU A 485 12.69 -8.23 -6.51
N ASP A 486 13.30 -7.65 -5.48
CA ASP A 486 13.32 -6.19 -5.32
C ASP A 486 13.91 -5.49 -6.54
N PHE A 487 13.53 -4.24 -6.75
CA PHE A 487 14.01 -3.50 -7.90
C PHE A 487 15.53 -3.25 -7.82
N PRO A 488 16.23 -3.28 -8.96
CA PRO A 488 17.67 -3.09 -9.02
C PRO A 488 18.03 -1.60 -8.96
N VAL A 489 17.79 -0.97 -7.80
CA VAL A 489 17.97 0.48 -7.59
C VAL A 489 19.18 0.77 -6.70
N SER A 490 20.20 1.40 -7.28
CA SER A 490 21.34 1.97 -6.54
C SER A 490 21.17 3.49 -6.45
N PHE A 491 21.20 4.05 -5.23
CA PHE A 491 21.01 5.49 -5.03
C PHE A 491 21.89 6.01 -3.89
N GLY A 492 22.72 7.01 -4.18
CA GLY A 492 23.76 7.47 -3.25
C GLY A 492 24.72 6.33 -2.88
N ASP A 493 24.92 6.12 -1.58
CA ASP A 493 25.78 5.05 -1.05
C ASP A 493 25.09 3.67 -0.98
N TYR A 494 23.78 3.59 -1.25
CA TYR A 494 23.06 2.32 -1.28
C TYR A 494 23.22 1.64 -2.64
N GLN A 495 23.51 0.34 -2.62
CA GLN A 495 23.63 -0.50 -3.81
C GLN A 495 22.63 -1.64 -3.76
N TYR A 496 21.98 -1.92 -4.89
CA TYR A 496 21.12 -3.10 -5.01
C TYR A 496 21.94 -4.40 -5.04
N ALA A 497 21.27 -5.54 -4.83
CA ALA A 497 21.90 -6.86 -4.87
C ALA A 497 22.16 -7.32 -6.32
N ALA A 498 23.36 -7.06 -6.83
CA ALA A 498 23.73 -7.35 -8.21
C ALA A 498 24.13 -8.81 -8.44
N ASN A 499 24.67 -9.48 -7.42
CA ASN A 499 25.16 -10.85 -7.53
C ASN A 499 24.19 -11.85 -6.87
N PRO A 500 23.90 -13.02 -7.49
CA PRO A 500 23.11 -14.09 -6.88
C PRO A 500 23.51 -14.53 -5.48
N ASP A 501 24.77 -14.31 -5.09
CA ASP A 501 25.31 -14.64 -3.77
C ASP A 501 24.98 -13.60 -2.68
N GLU A 502 24.51 -12.40 -3.07
CA GLU A 502 24.23 -11.28 -2.17
C GLU A 502 22.82 -11.38 -1.56
N PRO A 503 22.62 -10.91 -0.31
CA PRO A 503 21.29 -10.79 0.27
C PRO A 503 20.37 -9.87 -0.53
N VAL A 504 19.08 -10.21 -0.61
CA VAL A 504 18.08 -9.43 -1.37
C VAL A 504 16.73 -9.47 -0.68
N ILE A 505 15.86 -8.51 -0.99
CA ILE A 505 14.45 -8.56 -0.60
C ILE A 505 13.64 -9.23 -1.72
N VAL A 506 12.74 -10.12 -1.34
CA VAL A 506 11.62 -10.54 -2.18
C VAL A 506 10.39 -9.80 -1.71
N HIS A 507 9.71 -9.11 -2.63
CA HIS A 507 8.42 -8.50 -2.39
C HIS A 507 7.30 -9.47 -2.74
N MET A 508 6.32 -9.63 -1.87
CA MET A 508 5.15 -10.46 -2.11
C MET A 508 3.89 -9.69 -1.78
N GLU A 509 2.93 -9.69 -2.70
CA GLU A 509 1.70 -8.92 -2.56
C GLU A 509 0.47 -9.80 -2.43
N ARG A 510 -0.53 -9.26 -1.76
CA ARG A 510 -1.87 -9.84 -1.69
C ARG A 510 -2.90 -8.73 -1.54
N PHE A 511 -3.98 -8.86 -2.30
CA PHE A 511 -5.14 -7.98 -2.24
C PHE A 511 -6.37 -8.82 -1.86
N PRO A 512 -6.68 -9.01 -0.55
CA PRO A 512 -7.72 -9.93 -0.12
C PRO A 512 -9.11 -9.53 -0.63
N HIS A 513 -9.81 -10.46 -1.27
CA HIS A 513 -11.16 -10.23 -1.81
C HIS A 513 -11.99 -11.53 -1.84
N LYS A 514 -13.24 -11.46 -2.34
CA LYS A 514 -14.18 -12.59 -2.41
C LYS A 514 -14.89 -12.60 -3.76
N SER A 515 -14.31 -13.32 -4.71
CA SER A 515 -14.79 -13.46 -6.09
C SER A 515 -15.99 -14.39 -6.21
N ASN A 516 -16.77 -14.21 -7.28
CA ASN A 516 -17.87 -15.08 -7.72
C ASN A 516 -19.01 -15.23 -6.70
N GLN A 517 -19.26 -14.20 -5.89
CA GLN A 517 -20.33 -14.18 -4.88
C GLN A 517 -21.43 -13.13 -5.16
N GLY A 518 -21.40 -12.48 -6.33
CA GLY A 518 -22.35 -11.41 -6.68
C GLY A 518 -22.19 -10.16 -5.79
N LEU A 519 -21.03 -9.98 -5.19
CA LEU A 519 -20.70 -8.84 -4.33
C LEU A 519 -20.18 -7.67 -5.16
N THR A 520 -20.60 -6.46 -4.82
CA THR A 520 -19.96 -5.22 -5.31
C THR A 520 -18.51 -5.14 -4.86
N ALA A 521 -17.67 -4.37 -5.56
CA ALA A 521 -16.26 -4.16 -5.18
C ALA A 521 -16.10 -3.74 -3.71
N ARG A 522 -16.90 -2.79 -3.23
CA ARG A 522 -16.87 -2.34 -1.82
C ARG A 522 -17.26 -3.43 -0.82
N GLN A 523 -18.13 -4.37 -1.18
CA GLN A 523 -18.45 -5.51 -0.32
C GLN A 523 -17.28 -6.49 -0.25
N GLN A 524 -16.61 -6.74 -1.39
CA GLN A 524 -15.41 -7.58 -1.43
C GLN A 524 -14.27 -6.97 -0.59
N TYR A 525 -14.01 -5.67 -0.73
CA TYR A 525 -13.00 -4.96 0.07
C TYR A 525 -13.28 -5.06 1.58
N ARG A 526 -14.56 -4.93 2.00
CA ARG A 526 -14.93 -5.09 3.42
C ARG A 526 -14.70 -6.52 3.90
N ALA A 527 -14.99 -7.53 3.08
CA ALA A 527 -14.75 -8.93 3.41
C ALA A 527 -13.24 -9.22 3.51
N GLY A 528 -12.45 -8.77 2.54
CA GLY A 528 -11.00 -8.89 2.55
C GLY A 528 -10.36 -8.17 3.73
N ARG A 529 -10.81 -6.96 4.06
CA ARG A 529 -10.41 -6.23 5.26
C ARG A 529 -10.67 -7.05 6.52
N HIS A 530 -11.85 -7.64 6.65
CA HIS A 530 -12.21 -8.44 7.82
C HIS A 530 -11.31 -9.68 7.95
N GLU A 531 -11.02 -10.36 6.85
CA GLU A 531 -10.05 -11.46 6.85
C GLU A 531 -8.67 -10.99 7.32
N LEU A 532 -8.19 -9.89 6.74
CA LEU A 532 -6.84 -9.40 6.95
C LEU A 532 -6.58 -8.96 8.40
N VAL A 533 -7.51 -8.23 9.02
CA VAL A 533 -7.37 -7.78 10.43
C VAL A 533 -7.37 -8.94 11.43
N ASN A 534 -8.02 -10.06 11.08
CA ASN A 534 -8.12 -11.24 11.94
C ASN A 534 -7.04 -12.29 11.66
N THR A 535 -6.19 -12.09 10.65
CA THR A 535 -5.08 -13.00 10.33
C THR A 535 -3.87 -12.65 11.19
N SER A 536 -3.33 -13.64 11.92
CA SER A 536 -2.11 -13.47 12.73
C SER A 536 -0.85 -13.43 11.86
N PHE A 537 0.23 -12.84 12.41
CA PHE A 537 1.55 -12.91 11.76
C PHE A 537 1.98 -14.35 11.48
N GLU A 538 1.84 -15.26 12.45
CA GLU A 538 2.26 -16.66 12.31
C GLU A 538 1.61 -17.35 11.10
N THR A 539 0.32 -17.08 10.85
CA THR A 539 -0.37 -17.59 9.67
C THR A 539 0.23 -17.02 8.38
N ILE A 540 0.52 -15.72 8.35
CA ILE A 540 1.12 -15.07 7.18
C ILE A 540 2.54 -15.60 6.94
N GLU A 541 3.37 -15.66 7.98
CA GLU A 541 4.74 -16.20 7.94
C GLU A 541 4.75 -17.62 7.38
N ARG A 542 3.82 -18.47 7.83
CA ARG A 542 3.69 -19.83 7.33
C ARG A 542 3.38 -19.85 5.83
N ASN A 543 2.40 -19.07 5.38
CA ASN A 543 2.04 -18.99 3.97
C ASN A 543 3.22 -18.50 3.11
N VAL A 544 3.97 -17.49 3.56
CA VAL A 544 5.20 -17.03 2.88
C VAL A 544 6.21 -18.17 2.72
N ARG A 545 6.51 -18.86 3.83
CA ARG A 545 7.51 -19.94 3.84
C ARG A 545 7.09 -21.13 3.00
N GLU A 546 5.82 -21.53 3.07
CA GLU A 546 5.26 -22.63 2.28
C GLU A 546 5.25 -22.30 0.79
N GLN A 547 4.76 -21.11 0.42
CA GLN A 547 4.69 -20.65 -0.97
C GLN A 547 6.08 -20.52 -1.60
N LEU A 548 7.04 -19.86 -0.93
CA LEU A 548 8.41 -19.75 -1.47
C LEU A 548 9.13 -21.11 -1.53
N ALA A 549 8.90 -22.00 -0.56
CA ALA A 549 9.48 -23.34 -0.59
C ALA A 549 8.96 -24.20 -1.75
N GLU A 550 7.65 -24.10 -2.04
CA GLU A 550 7.06 -24.78 -3.17
C GLU A 550 7.53 -24.18 -4.51
N MET A 551 7.54 -22.85 -4.61
CA MET A 551 7.92 -22.10 -5.82
C MET A 551 9.39 -22.27 -6.21
N LEU A 552 10.30 -22.25 -5.23
CA LEU A 552 11.75 -22.16 -5.47
C LEU A 552 12.52 -23.44 -5.07
N GLY A 553 11.82 -24.47 -4.60
CA GLY A 553 12.45 -25.69 -4.07
C GLY A 553 13.33 -26.43 -5.10
N GLU A 554 12.93 -26.48 -6.37
CA GLU A 554 13.75 -27.06 -7.47
C GLU A 554 15.03 -26.24 -7.72
N GLY A 555 14.97 -24.94 -7.43
CA GLY A 555 16.10 -24.01 -7.39
C GLY A 555 17.05 -24.27 -6.22
N GLY A 556 16.69 -25.13 -5.27
CA GLY A 556 17.46 -25.44 -4.08
C GLY A 556 17.16 -24.55 -2.87
N PHE A 557 16.09 -23.76 -2.92
CA PHE A 557 15.65 -22.91 -1.82
C PHE A 557 15.22 -23.74 -0.60
N ASP A 558 15.65 -23.30 0.58
CA ASP A 558 15.22 -23.83 1.87
C ASP A 558 14.78 -22.65 2.75
N PRO A 559 13.48 -22.53 3.09
CA PRO A 559 12.97 -21.40 3.86
C PRO A 559 13.59 -21.29 5.27
N ALA A 560 14.05 -22.40 5.86
CA ALA A 560 14.67 -22.39 7.19
C ALA A 560 16.12 -21.90 7.15
N ARG A 561 16.79 -22.03 6.00
CA ARG A 561 18.18 -21.59 5.78
C ARG A 561 18.24 -20.19 5.17
N ASP A 562 17.44 -19.95 4.14
CA ASP A 562 17.62 -18.84 3.21
C ASP A 562 16.86 -17.58 3.63
N ILE A 563 15.76 -17.69 4.38
CA ILE A 563 15.03 -16.54 4.91
C ILE A 563 15.74 -16.03 6.16
N ALA A 564 16.15 -14.75 6.13
CA ALA A 564 16.79 -14.05 7.23
C ALA A 564 15.79 -13.21 8.05
N GLY A 565 14.77 -12.64 7.41
CA GLY A 565 13.79 -11.78 8.07
C GLY A 565 12.50 -11.66 7.26
N ILE A 566 11.39 -11.36 7.94
CA ILE A 566 10.09 -11.12 7.30
C ILE A 566 9.42 -9.92 7.98
N THR A 567 9.06 -8.94 7.15
CA THR A 567 8.25 -7.79 7.54
C THR A 567 6.96 -7.79 6.74
N VAL A 568 5.83 -7.72 7.42
CA VAL A 568 4.50 -7.79 6.83
C VAL A 568 3.77 -6.47 7.07
N ASN A 569 3.63 -5.66 6.04
CA ASN A 569 2.89 -4.41 6.07
C ASN A 569 1.44 -4.68 5.74
N ARG A 570 0.62 -4.74 6.80
CA ARG A 570 -0.81 -5.01 6.71
C ARG A 570 -1.59 -3.71 6.57
N TRP A 571 -2.24 -3.50 5.44
CA TRP A 571 -3.08 -2.35 5.21
C TRP A 571 -4.53 -2.76 5.01
N ALA A 572 -5.24 -2.93 6.12
CA ALA A 572 -6.70 -3.15 6.14
C ALA A 572 -7.46 -2.00 5.46
N HIS A 573 -6.83 -0.83 5.35
CA HIS A 573 -7.29 0.35 4.65
C HIS A 573 -6.18 0.89 3.72
N GLY A 574 -5.83 0.11 2.70
CA GLY A 574 -4.74 0.33 1.73
C GLY A 574 -4.98 1.49 0.78
N TYR A 575 -5.32 1.19 -0.46
CA TYR A 575 -5.56 2.17 -1.52
C TYR A 575 -6.88 2.90 -1.36
N ALA A 576 -6.91 4.17 -1.77
CA ALA A 576 -8.15 4.94 -1.85
C ALA A 576 -9.13 4.24 -2.79
N TYR A 577 -10.42 4.41 -2.55
CA TYR A 577 -11.43 3.80 -3.39
C TYR A 577 -11.47 4.48 -4.76
N TRP A 578 -11.21 3.72 -5.82
CA TRP A 578 -11.44 4.14 -7.20
C TRP A 578 -12.88 3.82 -7.56
N TYR A 579 -13.55 4.74 -8.25
CA TYR A 579 -14.92 4.49 -8.70
C TYR A 579 -14.94 3.33 -9.68
N ASN A 580 -15.84 2.38 -9.44
CA ASN A 580 -15.96 1.21 -10.29
C ASN A 580 -17.21 1.38 -11.17
N PRO A 581 -17.08 1.59 -12.50
CA PRO A 581 -18.22 1.81 -13.41
C PRO A 581 -19.24 0.66 -13.45
N LEU A 582 -18.89 -0.54 -12.96
CA LEU A 582 -19.85 -1.64 -12.81
C LEU A 582 -20.86 -1.40 -11.68
N TYR A 583 -20.51 -0.57 -10.69
CA TYR A 583 -21.28 -0.40 -9.45
C TYR A 583 -21.58 1.06 -9.09
N ASP A 584 -20.83 2.01 -9.66
CA ASP A 584 -20.88 3.41 -9.29
C ASP A 584 -21.20 4.31 -10.51
N PRO A 585 -21.85 5.46 -10.28
CA PRO A 585 -21.98 6.47 -11.31
C PRO A 585 -20.63 7.10 -11.62
N ILE A 586 -20.31 7.21 -12.90
CA ILE A 586 -19.15 7.94 -13.42
C ILE A 586 -19.64 9.19 -14.15
N TYR A 587 -19.01 10.32 -13.86
CA TYR A 587 -19.19 11.61 -14.50
C TYR A 587 -17.94 11.96 -15.31
N GLU A 588 -18.14 12.67 -16.44
CA GLU A 588 -17.07 13.07 -17.36
C GLU A 588 -15.99 13.93 -16.68
N ASP A 589 -16.40 14.92 -15.88
CA ASP A 589 -15.46 15.73 -15.09
C ASP A 589 -15.12 15.02 -13.77
N TYR A 590 -13.86 14.64 -13.60
CA TYR A 590 -13.35 14.02 -12.36
C TYR A 590 -13.57 14.91 -11.11
N ASN A 591 -13.67 16.24 -11.28
CA ASN A 591 -13.95 17.19 -10.22
C ASN A 591 -15.43 17.60 -10.12
N ASP A 592 -16.35 16.85 -10.74
CA ASP A 592 -17.79 17.12 -10.64
C ASP A 592 -18.24 17.11 -9.16
N GLU A 593 -18.95 18.16 -8.74
CA GLU A 593 -19.36 18.36 -7.34
C GLU A 593 -20.26 17.26 -6.78
N ARG A 594 -20.84 16.42 -7.64
CA ARG A 594 -21.65 15.26 -7.25
C ARG A 594 -20.80 14.10 -6.72
N TYR A 595 -19.51 14.05 -7.04
CA TYR A 595 -18.66 12.98 -6.53
C TYR A 595 -18.50 13.05 -5.01
N PRO A 596 -18.58 11.90 -4.30
CA PRO A 596 -18.34 11.83 -2.86
C PRO A 596 -17.03 12.50 -2.39
N HIS A 597 -15.91 12.31 -3.09
CA HIS A 597 -14.65 12.91 -2.65
C HIS A 597 -14.65 14.47 -2.74
N MET A 598 -15.42 15.04 -3.66
CA MET A 598 -15.64 16.49 -3.80
C MET A 598 -16.47 17.07 -2.66
N ILE A 599 -17.55 16.38 -2.28
CA ILE A 599 -18.40 16.76 -1.15
C ILE A 599 -17.63 16.61 0.17
N ALA A 600 -16.91 15.49 0.31
CA ALA A 600 -16.16 15.13 1.51
C ALA A 600 -15.06 16.14 1.85
N ARG A 601 -14.30 16.61 0.85
CA ARG A 601 -13.08 17.40 1.07
C ARG A 601 -13.31 18.89 1.39
N LYS A 602 -14.56 19.36 1.44
CA LYS A 602 -14.89 20.77 1.68
C LYS A 602 -14.39 21.23 3.06
N PRO A 603 -13.86 22.47 3.19
CA PRO A 603 -13.54 23.04 4.48
C PRO A 603 -14.76 23.15 5.40
N PHE A 604 -14.53 23.01 6.70
CA PHE A 604 -15.52 23.25 7.74
C PHE A 604 -14.94 24.16 8.82
N GLY A 605 -15.19 25.47 8.69
CA GLY A 605 -14.63 26.48 9.58
C GLY A 605 -13.10 26.48 9.55
N ARG A 606 -12.47 26.17 10.68
CA ARG A 606 -11.01 26.07 10.84
C ARG A 606 -10.45 24.66 10.60
N ILE A 607 -11.27 23.76 10.07
CA ILE A 607 -10.93 22.36 9.80
C ILE A 607 -10.92 22.13 8.28
N THR A 608 -9.81 21.66 7.73
CA THR A 608 -9.69 21.23 6.33
C THR A 608 -9.36 19.75 6.25
N ILE A 609 -9.65 19.12 5.12
CA ILE A 609 -9.52 17.67 4.92
C ILE A 609 -8.52 17.43 3.80
N ALA A 610 -7.54 16.56 4.04
CA ALA A 610 -6.51 16.15 3.08
C ALA A 610 -6.57 14.62 2.87
N ASN A 611 -5.42 13.97 2.62
CA ASN A 611 -5.30 12.57 2.23
C ASN A 611 -5.60 12.33 0.73
N SER A 612 -5.03 11.29 0.14
CA SER A 612 -5.31 10.87 -1.23
C SER A 612 -6.77 10.44 -1.41
N ASP A 613 -7.45 10.03 -0.32
CA ASP A 613 -8.90 9.81 -0.28
C ASP A 613 -9.70 11.04 -0.76
N SER A 614 -9.20 12.27 -0.56
CA SER A 614 -9.82 13.51 -1.05
C SER A 614 -9.64 13.75 -2.55
N ALA A 615 -8.90 12.87 -3.22
CA ALA A 615 -8.75 12.82 -4.66
C ALA A 615 -9.30 11.51 -5.25
N ALA A 616 -9.91 10.61 -4.45
CA ALA A 616 -10.38 9.29 -4.88
C ALA A 616 -9.35 8.43 -5.64
N THR A 617 -8.06 8.63 -5.35
CA THR A 617 -6.96 7.86 -5.95
C THR A 617 -5.86 7.58 -4.90
N ALA A 618 -5.08 6.54 -5.11
CA ALA A 618 -4.06 6.07 -4.16
C ALA A 618 -2.67 6.66 -4.42
N MET A 619 -2.54 7.49 -5.45
CA MET A 619 -1.26 7.94 -5.98
C MET A 619 -0.57 8.98 -5.08
N THR A 620 0.77 9.01 -5.14
CA THR A 620 1.61 9.86 -4.29
C THR A 620 1.40 11.35 -4.58
N GLU A 621 1.33 11.72 -5.86
CA GLU A 621 1.08 13.08 -6.33
C GLU A 621 -0.27 13.59 -5.84
N ALA A 622 -1.30 12.75 -5.80
CA ALA A 622 -2.59 13.11 -5.24
C ALA A 622 -2.49 13.40 -3.74
N ALA A 623 -1.74 12.61 -2.97
CA ALA A 623 -1.52 12.88 -1.55
C ALA A 623 -0.84 14.25 -1.33
N ILE A 624 0.16 14.57 -2.15
CA ILE A 624 0.87 15.87 -2.15
C ILE A 624 -0.09 17.02 -2.49
N GLU A 625 -0.88 16.89 -3.57
CA GLU A 625 -1.84 17.91 -4.01
C GLU A 625 -2.90 18.20 -2.95
N GLN A 626 -3.47 17.15 -2.34
CA GLN A 626 -4.49 17.32 -1.30
C GLN A 626 -3.89 17.91 -0.02
N GLY A 627 -2.63 17.61 0.30
CA GLY A 627 -1.90 18.26 1.40
C GLY A 627 -1.68 19.75 1.14
N TYR A 628 -1.21 20.09 -0.06
CA TYR A 628 -1.03 21.49 -0.49
C TYR A 628 -2.35 22.26 -0.49
N ARG A 629 -3.43 21.68 -1.04
CA ARG A 629 -4.77 22.29 -1.08
C ARG A 629 -5.27 22.57 0.34
N ALA A 630 -5.26 21.57 1.22
CA ALA A 630 -5.79 21.71 2.57
C ALA A 630 -5.03 22.77 3.41
N ALA A 631 -3.72 22.89 3.21
CA ALA A 631 -2.93 23.96 3.84
C ALA A 631 -3.32 25.35 3.32
N LYS A 632 -3.53 25.49 2.00
CA LYS A 632 -3.93 26.76 1.37
C LYS A 632 -5.33 27.22 1.78
N GLU A 633 -6.25 26.29 2.01
CA GLU A 633 -7.62 26.57 2.46
C GLU A 633 -7.68 27.20 3.86
N LEU A 634 -6.65 27.02 4.70
CA LEU A 634 -6.57 27.59 6.05
C LEU A 634 -6.05 29.03 6.10
N GLY A 635 -5.69 29.62 4.96
CA GLY A 635 -5.06 30.95 4.89
C GLY A 635 -3.58 30.81 4.65
#